data_AF-A0A0K2TQ15-F1
#
_entry.id   AF-A0A0K2TQ15-F1
#
_cell.length_a   1.000
_cell.length_b   1.000
_cell.length_c   1.000
_cell.angle_alpha   90.00
_cell.angle_beta   90.00
_cell.angle_gamma   90.00
#
_symmetry.space_group_name_H-M   'P 1'
#
loop_
_entity.id
_entity.type
_entity.pdbx_description
1 polymer ?
#
loop_
_entity_poly.entity_id
_entity_poly.type
_entity_poly.pdbx_seq_one_letter_code
_entity_poly.pdbx_strand_id
1 'polypeptide(L)'
;MMLFSSYKSTLHLLLLLFLLLHSLGSVTPKRKNPCIFEEDCDSCLLRPRCAWCKDPNWKGSRCNLIANQKDCSYIENPEGSVEILEDRPLSGSSHQNYVQIHPQRVRIRTRVGKEVKFDFQVSQAKEYPVDLYYLMDLSNSMSDDREMLLTKNTWRMLT
;
A
#
# COMPACT_ATOMS: atom_id res chain seq x y z
N MET A 1 -18.92 -62.75 -14.88
CA MET A 1 -19.18 -61.90 -13.70
C MET A 1 -18.00 -61.73 -12.73
N MET A 2 -16.75 -62.08 -13.09
CA MET A 2 -15.61 -61.96 -12.16
C MET A 2 -14.68 -60.75 -12.41
N LEU A 3 -14.71 -60.12 -13.60
CA LEU A 3 -13.84 -58.98 -13.94
C LEU A 3 -14.23 -57.66 -13.25
N PHE A 4 -15.52 -57.45 -12.94
CA PHE A 4 -16.00 -56.24 -12.26
C PHE A 4 -15.69 -56.21 -10.75
N SER A 5 -15.49 -57.38 -10.12
CA SER A 5 -15.18 -57.49 -8.69
C SER A 5 -13.72 -57.12 -8.39
N SER A 6 -12.81 -57.53 -9.28
CA SER A 6 -11.37 -57.22 -9.17
C SER A 6 -11.09 -55.73 -9.37
N TYR A 7 -11.81 -55.06 -10.28
CA TYR A 7 -11.70 -53.60 -10.50
C TYR A 7 -12.21 -52.79 -9.30
N LYS A 8 -13.31 -53.20 -8.65
CA LYS A 8 -13.80 -52.55 -7.42
C LYS A 8 -12.84 -52.70 -6.25
N SER A 9 -12.24 -53.89 -6.09
CA SER A 9 -11.28 -54.15 -5.01
C SER A 9 -9.97 -53.37 -5.19
N THR A 10 -9.43 -53.32 -6.40
CA THR A 10 -8.24 -52.51 -6.73
C THR A 10 -8.49 -51.01 -6.63
N LEU A 11 -9.67 -50.55 -7.07
CA LEU A 11 -10.07 -49.14 -6.93
C LEU A 11 -10.20 -48.74 -5.45
N HIS A 12 -10.79 -49.59 -4.60
CA HIS A 12 -10.84 -49.35 -3.14
C HIS A 12 -9.45 -49.33 -2.50
N LEU A 13 -8.55 -50.23 -2.92
CA LEU A 13 -7.19 -50.26 -2.41
C LEU A 13 -6.43 -48.97 -2.75
N LEU A 14 -6.58 -48.48 -3.99
CA LEU A 14 -6.00 -47.21 -4.44
C LEU A 14 -6.60 -45.99 -3.71
N LEU A 15 -7.90 -46.01 -3.45
CA LEU A 15 -8.59 -44.94 -2.70
C LEU A 15 -8.14 -44.90 -1.23
N LEU A 16 -7.96 -46.06 -0.60
CA LEU A 16 -7.40 -46.15 0.75
C LEU A 16 -5.93 -45.71 0.79
N LEU A 17 -5.14 -46.04 -0.23
CA LEU A 17 -3.76 -45.58 -0.34
C LEU A 17 -3.68 -44.06 -0.51
N PHE A 18 -4.58 -43.47 -1.30
CA PHE A 18 -4.66 -42.03 -1.51
C PHE A 18 -5.10 -41.29 -0.22
N LEU A 19 -6.04 -41.86 0.54
CA LEU A 19 -6.44 -41.35 1.86
C LEU A 19 -5.31 -41.46 2.90
N LEU A 20 -4.51 -42.54 2.86
CA LEU A 20 -3.30 -42.69 3.68
C LEU A 20 -2.19 -41.72 3.28
N LEU A 21 -2.05 -41.38 1.99
CA LEU A 21 -1.12 -40.36 1.51
C LEU A 21 -1.52 -38.94 1.92
N HIS A 22 -2.81 -38.66 2.09
CA HIS A 22 -3.31 -37.38 2.59
C HIS A 22 -3.24 -37.23 4.12
N SER A 23 -3.07 -38.31 4.88
CA SER A 23 -2.90 -38.22 6.34
C SER A 23 -1.45 -37.94 6.78
N LEU A 24 -0.48 -38.00 5.86
CA LEU A 24 0.80 -37.31 6.04
C LEU A 24 0.58 -35.81 5.84
N GLY A 25 0.07 -35.20 6.91
CA GLY A 25 -0.23 -33.78 6.99
C GLY A 25 0.92 -32.90 6.52
N SER A 26 0.55 -31.77 5.93
CA SER A 26 1.45 -30.71 5.53
C SER A 26 2.40 -30.34 6.69
N VAL A 27 3.66 -30.78 6.62
CA VAL A 27 4.73 -30.24 7.46
C VAL A 27 4.93 -28.81 7.01
N THR A 28 4.22 -27.88 7.64
CA THR A 28 4.51 -26.47 7.46
C THR A 28 5.92 -26.24 8.01
N PRO A 29 6.87 -25.73 7.20
CA PRO A 29 8.18 -25.41 7.71
C PRO A 29 7.99 -24.36 8.81
N LYS A 30 8.37 -24.68 10.05
CA LYS A 30 8.42 -23.70 11.14
C LYS A 30 9.27 -22.54 10.63
N ARG A 31 8.64 -21.40 10.30
CA ARG A 31 9.37 -20.18 9.94
C ARG A 31 10.30 -19.90 11.11
N LYS A 32 11.62 -20.00 10.86
CA LYS A 32 12.61 -19.58 11.85
C LYS A 32 12.29 -18.12 12.19
N ASN A 33 12.17 -17.86 13.48
CA ASN A 33 11.84 -16.52 13.96
C ASN A 33 13.00 -15.57 13.59
N PRO A 34 12.78 -14.61 12.69
CA PRO A 34 13.86 -13.75 12.24
C PRO A 34 14.27 -12.75 13.32
N CYS A 35 13.46 -12.51 14.36
CA CYS A 35 13.74 -11.46 15.34
C CYS A 35 14.87 -11.82 16.31
N ILE A 36 15.09 -13.11 16.58
CA ILE A 36 15.94 -13.57 17.71
C ILE A 36 17.44 -13.27 17.49
N PHE A 37 17.86 -12.98 16.25
CA PHE A 37 19.26 -12.74 15.91
C PHE A 37 19.72 -11.29 16.14
N GLU A 38 18.79 -10.38 16.48
CA GLU A 38 19.12 -8.98 16.68
C GLU A 38 19.48 -8.72 18.15
N GLU A 39 20.67 -8.15 18.38
CA GLU A 39 21.20 -7.85 19.72
C GLU A 39 20.86 -6.44 20.19
N ASP A 40 20.54 -5.54 19.27
CA ASP A 40 20.21 -4.14 19.55
C ASP A 40 18.72 -3.82 19.30
N CYS A 41 18.20 -2.85 20.05
CA CYS A 41 16.81 -2.43 19.97
C CYS A 41 16.48 -1.81 18.59
N ASP A 42 17.35 -0.97 18.06
CA ASP A 42 17.17 -0.33 16.75
C ASP A 42 17.13 -1.37 15.62
N SER A 43 18.07 -2.30 15.60
CA SER A 43 18.17 -3.39 14.63
C SER A 43 16.95 -4.32 14.71
N CYS A 44 16.48 -4.61 15.94
CA CYS A 44 15.22 -5.32 16.16
C CYS A 44 14.02 -4.57 15.57
N LEU A 45 13.98 -3.25 15.77
CA LEU A 45 12.87 -2.41 15.34
C LEU A 45 12.87 -2.11 13.83
N LEU A 46 13.93 -2.41 13.09
CA LEU A 46 13.91 -2.37 11.62
C LEU A 46 13.13 -3.54 11.00
N ARG A 47 12.99 -4.65 11.72
CA ARG A 47 12.35 -5.87 11.23
C ARG A 47 10.83 -5.81 11.43
N PRO A 48 10.00 -6.11 10.41
CA PRO A 48 8.56 -6.14 10.60
C PRO A 48 8.15 -7.26 11.56
N ARG A 49 7.10 -7.03 12.37
CA ARG A 49 6.50 -7.98 13.34
C ARG A 49 7.37 -8.34 14.57
N CYS A 50 8.59 -7.83 14.67
CA CYS A 50 9.42 -7.97 15.86
C CYS A 50 9.06 -6.92 16.92
N ALA A 51 9.35 -7.18 18.18
CA ALA A 51 9.21 -6.25 19.29
C ALA A 51 10.41 -6.42 20.24
N TRP A 52 10.69 -5.38 21.00
CA TRP A 52 11.83 -5.35 21.91
C TRP A 52 11.35 -5.30 23.37
N CYS A 53 11.88 -6.17 24.22
CA CYS A 53 11.59 -6.15 25.66
C CYS A 53 12.69 -5.41 26.43
N LYS A 54 12.35 -4.24 26.98
CA LYS A 54 13.25 -3.43 27.81
C LYS A 54 13.16 -3.73 29.31
N ASP A 55 12.37 -4.74 29.70
CA ASP A 55 12.26 -5.18 31.09
C ASP A 55 13.63 -5.69 31.61
N PRO A 56 14.14 -5.17 32.74
CA PRO A 56 15.38 -5.64 33.35
C PRO A 56 15.34 -7.10 33.80
N ASN A 57 14.17 -7.60 34.21
CA ASN A 57 13.98 -8.95 34.72
C ASN A 57 13.68 -9.99 33.61
N TRP A 58 13.68 -9.56 32.35
CA TRP A 58 13.40 -10.42 31.21
C TRP A 58 14.49 -11.47 31.00
N LYS A 59 14.09 -12.75 30.99
CA LYS A 59 15.00 -13.89 30.79
C LYS A 59 15.02 -14.43 29.35
N GLY A 60 14.08 -13.99 28.51
CA GLY A 60 14.00 -14.40 27.11
C GLY A 60 14.85 -13.54 26.18
N SER A 61 14.81 -13.84 24.88
CA SER A 61 15.38 -12.95 23.85
C SER A 61 14.73 -11.57 23.92
N ARG A 62 15.54 -10.51 23.99
CA ARG A 62 15.05 -9.13 24.02
C ARG A 62 14.36 -8.75 22.71
N CYS A 63 14.88 -9.18 21.57
CA CYS A 63 14.16 -9.08 20.30
C CYS A 63 13.42 -10.39 19.98
N ASN A 64 12.10 -10.31 19.78
CA ASN A 64 11.30 -11.48 19.43
C ASN A 64 10.05 -11.07 18.64
N LEU A 65 9.28 -12.02 18.11
CA LEU A 65 7.96 -11.73 17.56
C LEU A 65 7.07 -11.16 18.67
N ILE A 66 6.24 -10.18 18.35
CA ILE A 66 5.29 -9.57 19.30
C ILE A 66 4.43 -10.62 20.03
N ALA A 67 4.04 -11.69 19.33
CA ALA A 67 3.25 -12.79 19.90
C ALA A 67 3.97 -13.58 21.01
N ASN A 68 5.30 -13.56 21.03
CA ASN A 68 6.15 -14.28 21.98
C ASN A 68 6.64 -13.41 23.15
N GLN A 69 6.22 -12.14 23.23
CA GLN A 69 6.62 -11.20 24.28
C GLN A 69 5.45 -10.75 25.16
N LYS A 70 4.38 -11.55 25.23
CA LYS A 70 3.17 -11.22 26.01
C LYS A 70 3.44 -11.04 27.50
N ASP A 71 4.44 -11.76 28.04
CA ASP A 71 4.80 -11.73 29.46
C ASP A 71 5.82 -10.62 29.79
N CYS A 72 6.26 -9.83 28.80
CA CYS A 72 7.15 -8.70 29.03
C CYS A 72 6.35 -7.48 29.50
N SER A 73 6.71 -6.90 30.64
CA SER A 73 6.00 -5.73 31.20
C SER A 73 6.35 -4.42 30.50
N TYR A 74 7.54 -4.34 29.91
CA TYR A 74 8.03 -3.14 29.22
C TYR A 74 8.41 -3.47 27.78
N ILE A 75 7.42 -3.45 26.90
CA ILE A 75 7.59 -3.75 25.49
C ILE A 75 7.71 -2.47 24.65
N GLU A 76 8.72 -2.44 23.79
CA GLU A 76 8.92 -1.44 22.75
C GLU A 76 8.45 -2.01 21.41
N ASN A 77 7.33 -1.48 20.94
CA ASN A 77 6.78 -1.77 19.62
C ASN A 77 6.05 -0.52 19.13
N PRO A 78 6.78 0.46 18.57
CA PRO A 78 6.16 1.68 18.06
C PRO A 78 5.05 1.33 17.06
N GLU A 79 3.86 1.81 17.36
CA GLU A 79 2.72 1.75 16.45
C GLU A 79 2.75 2.93 15.49
N GLY A 80 2.23 2.70 14.29
CA GLY A 80 2.06 3.78 13.34
C GLY A 80 0.90 4.69 13.77
N SER A 81 0.99 5.98 13.48
CA SER A 81 -0.11 6.92 13.69
C SER A 81 -0.26 7.86 12.51
N VAL A 82 -1.49 8.29 12.29
CA VAL A 82 -1.87 9.29 11.29
C VAL A 82 -2.51 10.45 12.02
N GLU A 83 -1.95 11.64 11.86
CA GLU A 83 -2.43 12.88 12.49
C GLU A 83 -2.75 13.89 11.37
N ILE A 84 -3.99 14.35 11.31
CA ILE A 84 -4.39 15.38 10.34
C ILE A 84 -4.01 16.75 10.92
N LEU A 85 -3.14 17.47 10.20
CA LEU A 85 -2.64 18.78 10.60
C LEU A 85 -3.39 19.94 9.94
N GLU A 86 -4.03 19.68 8.79
CA GLU A 86 -4.80 20.67 8.05
C GLU A 86 -5.93 19.97 7.29
N ASP A 87 -7.17 20.39 7.57
CA ASP A 87 -8.39 19.70 7.15
C ASP A 87 -9.48 20.64 6.63
N ARG A 88 -9.12 21.48 5.66
CA ARG A 88 -10.07 22.34 4.97
C ARG A 88 -11.01 21.50 4.10
N PRO A 89 -12.33 21.77 4.13
CA PRO A 89 -13.28 21.04 3.31
C PRO A 89 -13.07 21.34 1.83
N LEU A 90 -13.45 20.39 0.97
CA LEU A 90 -13.45 20.59 -0.48
C LEU A 90 -14.34 21.77 -0.86
N SER A 91 -13.85 22.65 -1.73
CA SER A 91 -14.58 23.84 -2.20
C SER A 91 -14.33 24.06 -3.69
N GLY A 92 -15.39 24.24 -4.46
CA GLY A 92 -15.33 24.35 -5.93
C GLY A 92 -15.82 25.69 -6.50
N SER A 93 -16.14 26.67 -5.65
CA SER A 93 -16.94 27.85 -6.01
C SER A 93 -16.30 29.21 -5.67
N SER A 94 -14.98 29.27 -5.43
CA SER A 94 -14.28 30.53 -5.16
C SER A 94 -13.08 30.68 -6.09
N HIS A 95 -13.08 31.76 -6.90
CA HIS A 95 -12.00 32.13 -7.81
C HIS A 95 -10.61 32.25 -7.16
N GLN A 96 -10.52 32.32 -5.82
CA GLN A 96 -9.25 32.55 -5.11
C GLN A 96 -8.92 31.47 -4.05
N ASN A 97 -9.87 30.61 -3.66
CA ASN A 97 -9.67 29.65 -2.56
C ASN A 97 -10.45 28.33 -2.79
N TYR A 98 -10.37 27.76 -3.98
CA TYR A 98 -10.91 26.42 -4.24
C TYR A 98 -9.97 25.35 -3.64
N VAL A 99 -10.54 24.42 -2.86
CA VAL A 99 -9.82 23.32 -2.20
C VAL A 99 -10.18 22.02 -2.93
N GLN A 100 -9.21 21.46 -3.65
CA GLN A 100 -9.43 20.25 -4.47
C GLN A 100 -9.01 18.96 -3.79
N ILE A 101 -8.20 19.04 -2.73
CA ILE A 101 -7.66 17.88 -2.01
C ILE A 101 -7.95 18.07 -0.52
N HIS A 102 -8.47 17.03 0.11
CA HIS A 102 -8.73 16.97 1.56
C HIS A 102 -8.29 15.59 2.10
N PRO A 103 -7.58 15.52 3.24
CA PRO A 103 -6.95 16.63 3.98
C PRO A 103 -5.74 17.23 3.23
N GLN A 104 -5.31 18.45 3.57
CA GLN A 104 -4.19 19.11 2.89
C GLN A 104 -2.84 18.74 3.50
N ARG A 105 -2.83 18.41 4.79
CA ARG A 105 -1.59 18.12 5.50
C ARG A 105 -1.80 17.04 6.54
N VAL A 106 -1.01 15.97 6.43
CA VAL A 106 -1.06 14.80 7.31
C VAL A 106 0.34 14.51 7.82
N ARG A 107 0.48 14.25 9.12
CA ARG A 107 1.70 13.74 9.74
C ARG A 107 1.53 12.24 9.96
N ILE A 108 2.37 11.46 9.29
CA ILE A 108 2.39 10.01 9.43
C ILE A 108 3.63 9.62 10.23
N ARG A 109 3.43 8.88 11.31
CA ARG A 109 4.50 8.17 12.02
C ARG A 109 4.33 6.69 11.69
N THR A 110 5.39 6.04 11.22
CA THR A 110 5.38 4.60 10.98
C THR A 110 6.74 4.00 11.27
N ARG A 111 6.73 2.70 11.52
CA ARG A 111 7.94 1.88 11.63
C ARG A 111 8.35 1.39 10.25
N VAL A 112 9.65 1.18 10.06
CA VAL A 112 10.20 0.60 8.82
C VAL A 112 9.48 -0.71 8.47
N GLY A 113 9.00 -0.81 7.23
CA GLY A 113 8.29 -1.98 6.73
C GLY A 113 6.84 -2.15 7.22
N LYS A 114 6.28 -1.21 8.00
CA LYS A 114 4.84 -1.17 8.30
C LYS A 114 4.12 -0.22 7.34
N GLU A 115 3.12 -0.74 6.65
CA GLU A 115 2.21 0.04 5.83
C GLU A 115 1.26 0.87 6.72
N VAL A 116 1.00 2.10 6.31
CA VAL A 116 -0.02 2.97 6.90
C VAL A 116 -0.96 3.39 5.79
N LYS A 117 -2.26 3.22 6.05
CA LYS A 117 -3.33 3.64 5.14
C LYS A 117 -3.97 4.90 5.69
N PHE A 118 -4.22 5.86 4.82
CA PHE A 118 -5.01 7.04 5.12
C PHE A 118 -5.81 7.40 3.87
N ASP A 119 -7.00 7.93 4.10
CA ASP A 119 -7.91 8.31 3.03
C ASP A 119 -7.73 9.78 2.69
N PHE A 120 -7.91 10.09 1.41
CA PHE A 120 -7.97 11.45 0.92
C PHE A 120 -9.05 11.53 -0.16
N GLN A 121 -9.62 12.72 -0.31
CA GLN A 121 -10.66 13.01 -1.29
C GLN A 121 -10.13 14.04 -2.28
N VAL A 122 -10.59 13.91 -3.52
CA VAL A 122 -10.26 14.82 -4.62
C VAL A 122 -11.55 15.33 -5.26
N SER A 123 -11.60 16.62 -5.59
CA SER A 123 -12.68 17.22 -6.35
C SER A 123 -12.16 18.20 -7.40
N GLN A 124 -12.79 18.21 -8.56
CA GLN A 124 -12.46 19.15 -9.63
C GLN A 124 -13.14 20.50 -9.38
N ALA A 125 -12.37 21.58 -9.46
CA ALA A 125 -12.92 22.93 -9.42
C ALA A 125 -13.75 23.19 -10.68
N LYS A 126 -14.90 23.88 -10.54
CA LYS A 126 -15.79 24.19 -11.66
C LYS A 126 -15.20 25.19 -12.66
N GLU A 127 -14.38 26.12 -12.16
CA GLU A 127 -13.77 27.21 -12.94
C GLU A 127 -12.26 27.23 -12.68
N TYR A 128 -11.53 26.36 -13.39
CA TYR A 128 -10.07 26.22 -13.28
C TYR A 128 -9.38 26.94 -14.46
N PRO A 129 -8.32 27.73 -14.22
CA PRO A 129 -7.60 28.39 -15.31
C PRO A 129 -7.02 27.36 -16.28
N VAL A 130 -7.20 27.60 -17.58
CA VAL A 130 -6.69 26.73 -18.64
C VAL A 130 -5.53 27.43 -19.33
N ASP A 131 -4.37 26.78 -19.32
CA ASP A 131 -3.21 27.21 -20.09
C ASP A 131 -3.23 26.54 -21.47
N LEU A 132 -3.39 27.34 -22.52
CA LEU A 132 -3.37 26.86 -23.91
C LEU A 132 -2.09 27.36 -24.59
N TYR A 133 -1.17 26.44 -24.85
CA TYR A 133 0.02 26.68 -25.66
C TYR A 133 -0.16 26.08 -27.04
N TYR A 134 -0.33 26.94 -28.04
CA TYR A 134 -0.40 26.51 -29.42
C TYR A 134 1.01 26.42 -29.99
N LEU A 135 1.53 25.20 -30.13
CA LEU A 135 2.80 24.95 -30.82
C LEU A 135 2.51 24.68 -32.30
N MET A 136 2.96 25.60 -33.15
CA MET A 136 2.80 25.54 -34.59
C MET A 136 4.14 25.24 -35.26
N ASP A 137 4.15 24.32 -36.23
CA ASP A 137 5.26 24.24 -37.17
C ASP A 137 5.10 25.31 -38.28
N LEU A 138 6.17 26.08 -38.48
CA LEU A 138 6.23 27.24 -39.39
C LEU A 138 6.85 26.88 -40.74
N SER A 139 6.91 25.59 -41.09
CA SER A 139 7.34 25.11 -42.39
C SER A 139 6.39 25.54 -43.52
N ASN A 140 6.90 25.55 -44.76
CA ASN A 140 6.15 26.04 -45.92
C ASN A 140 4.87 25.22 -46.23
N SER A 141 4.79 23.98 -45.75
CA SER A 141 3.61 23.12 -45.91
C SER A 141 2.42 23.52 -45.03
N MET A 142 2.63 24.39 -44.03
CA MET A 142 1.57 24.90 -43.15
C MET A 142 1.41 26.42 -43.25
N SER A 143 1.75 27.00 -44.41
CA SER A 143 1.61 28.43 -44.64
C SER A 143 0.15 28.90 -44.58
N ASP A 144 -0.79 28.08 -45.07
CA ASP A 144 -2.23 28.31 -45.05
C ASP A 144 -2.82 28.16 -43.63
N ASP A 145 -2.39 27.16 -42.86
CA ASP A 145 -2.77 27.01 -41.44
C ASP A 145 -2.30 28.19 -40.58
N ARG A 146 -1.07 28.67 -40.85
CA ARG A 146 -0.53 29.87 -40.20
C ARG A 146 -1.38 31.09 -40.51
N GLU A 147 -1.75 31.30 -41.77
CA GLU A 147 -2.58 32.44 -42.19
C GLU A 147 -4.00 32.34 -41.61
N MET A 148 -4.56 31.14 -41.54
CA MET A 148 -5.86 30.89 -40.89
C MET A 148 -5.83 31.25 -39.40
N LEU A 149 -4.78 30.91 -38.66
CA LEU A 149 -4.73 31.21 -37.23
C LEU A 149 -4.43 32.66 -36.93
N LEU A 150 -3.64 33.33 -37.76
CA LEU A 150 -3.45 34.79 -37.65
C LEU A 150 -4.75 35.57 -37.91
N THR A 151 -5.62 35.07 -38.79
CA THR A 151 -6.90 35.72 -39.14
C THR A 151 -8.05 35.36 -38.19
N LYS A 152 -8.04 34.18 -37.56
CA LYS A 152 -9.08 33.75 -36.62
C LYS A 152 -8.96 34.38 -35.22
N ASN A 153 -7.80 34.91 -34.85
CA ASN A 153 -7.56 35.47 -33.51
C ASN A 153 -7.99 36.95 -33.39
N THR A 154 -8.64 37.51 -34.41
CA THR A 154 -9.03 38.93 -34.52
C THR A 154 -10.30 39.31 -33.75
N TRP A 155 -10.68 38.54 -32.71
CA TRP A 155 -11.89 38.76 -31.93
C TRP A 155 -11.59 38.88 -30.43
N ARG A 156 -10.91 39.96 -30.01
CA ARG A 156 -10.97 40.66 -28.69
C ARG A 156 -9.75 41.56 -28.47
N MET A 157 -9.54 42.55 -29.34
CA MET A 157 -8.73 43.74 -29.01
C MET A 157 -9.36 44.98 -29.64
N LEU A 158 -10.66 45.18 -29.39
CA LEU A 158 -11.34 46.46 -29.61
C LEU A 158 -12.18 46.78 -28.36
N THR A 159 -11.48 47.14 -27.28
CA THR A 159 -11.90 48.13 -26.27
C THR A 159 -10.63 48.69 -25.65
#